data_AF-A0A929CL85-F1
#
_entry.id   AF-A0A929CL85-F1
#
_cell.length_a   1.000
_cell.length_b   1.000
_cell.length_c   1.000
_cell.angle_alpha   90.00
_cell.angle_beta   90.00
_cell.angle_gamma   90.00
#
_symmetry.space_group_name_H-M   'P 1'
#
loop_
_entity.id
_entity.type
_entity.pdbx_description
1 polymer ?
#
loop_
_entity_poly.entity_id
_entity_poly.type
_entity_poly.pdbx_seq_one_letter_code
_entity_poly.pdbx_strand_id
1 'polypeptide(L)'
;INNSAYLGDLLVTGYSVFSRNRMFGNMIGKGYTVKSAMMEMSMVAEGYYATKSAYKINQEKEANTPIINTVYAILYENKEAKIEFQKLTDILD
;
A
#
# COMPACT_ATOMS: atom_id res chain seq x y z
N ILE A 1 16.80 -8.29 -7.41
CA ILE A 1 15.60 -8.46 -8.27
C ILE A 1 16.09 -8.42 -9.71
N ASN A 2 16.40 -9.57 -10.31
CA ASN A 2 17.08 -9.62 -11.63
C ASN A 2 16.14 -10.07 -12.78
N ASN A 3 14.85 -10.27 -12.50
CA ASN A 3 13.85 -10.56 -13.52
C ASN A 3 13.18 -9.25 -13.93
N SER A 4 13.45 -8.82 -15.16
CA SER A 4 12.97 -7.54 -15.73
C SER A 4 11.45 -7.40 -15.67
N ALA A 5 10.71 -8.51 -15.73
CA ALA A 5 9.25 -8.53 -15.65
C ALA A 5 8.71 -7.95 -14.33
N TYR A 6 9.25 -8.35 -13.17
CA TYR A 6 8.75 -7.89 -11.86
C TYR A 6 9.13 -6.43 -11.59
N LEU A 7 10.33 -6.03 -12.02
CA LEU A 7 10.73 -4.63 -11.91
C LEU A 7 9.87 -3.74 -12.83
N GLY A 8 9.61 -4.18 -14.06
CA GLY A 8 8.74 -3.48 -14.99
C GLY A 8 7.32 -3.32 -14.47
N ASP A 9 6.74 -4.40 -13.92
CA ASP A 9 5.41 -4.39 -13.33
C ASP A 9 5.31 -3.47 -12.10
N LEU A 10 6.33 -3.50 -11.24
CA LEU A 10 6.43 -2.59 -10.10
C LEU A 10 6.47 -1.13 -10.55
N LEU A 11 7.31 -0.80 -11.54
CA LEU A 11 7.46 0.56 -12.03
C LEU A 11 6.17 1.05 -12.71
N VAL A 12 5.56 0.25 -13.59
CA VAL A 12 4.31 0.68 -14.26
C VAL A 12 3.18 0.83 -13.24
N THR A 13 3.08 -0.06 -12.26
CA THR A 13 2.07 0.02 -11.19
C THR A 13 2.30 1.23 -10.28
N GLY A 14 3.55 1.55 -9.96
CA GLY A 14 3.90 2.67 -9.08
C GLY A 14 3.82 4.05 -9.74
N TYR A 15 4.15 4.15 -11.04
CA TYR A 15 4.29 5.44 -11.73
C TYR A 15 3.15 5.76 -12.70
N SER A 16 2.44 4.78 -13.25
CA SER A 16 1.39 5.03 -14.26
C SER A 16 0.18 5.74 -13.65
N VAL A 17 -0.31 6.79 -14.33
CA VAL A 17 -1.60 7.45 -14.00
C VAL A 17 -2.81 6.54 -14.16
N PHE A 18 -2.68 5.46 -14.94
CA PHE A 18 -3.73 4.46 -15.15
C PHE A 18 -3.71 3.35 -14.09
N SER A 19 -2.72 3.33 -13.20
CA SER A 19 -2.66 2.37 -12.11
C SER A 19 -3.73 2.66 -11.06
N ARG A 20 -4.63 1.70 -10.87
CA ARG A 20 -5.66 1.74 -9.82
C ARG A 20 -5.04 1.74 -8.42
N ASN A 21 -3.95 1.00 -8.21
CA ASN A 21 -3.24 0.97 -6.94
C ASN A 21 -2.63 2.35 -6.61
N ARG A 22 -2.03 3.01 -7.61
CA ARG A 22 -1.49 4.36 -7.45
C ARG A 22 -2.59 5.39 -7.19
N MET A 23 -3.69 5.32 -7.95
CA MET A 23 -4.85 6.19 -7.75
C MET A 23 -5.40 6.04 -6.33
N PHE A 24 -5.61 4.81 -5.86
CA PHE A 24 -6.05 4.52 -4.51
C PHE A 24 -5.08 5.08 -3.46
N GLY A 25 -3.79 4.79 -3.59
CA GLY A 25 -2.76 5.32 -2.67
C GLY A 25 -2.74 6.85 -2.61
N ASN A 26 -2.90 7.53 -3.75
CA ASN A 26 -2.99 8.99 -3.80
C ASN A 26 -4.21 9.54 -3.03
N MET A 27 -5.36 8.87 -3.10
CA MET A 27 -6.55 9.27 -2.33
C MET A 27 -6.33 9.11 -0.83
N ILE A 28 -5.78 7.96 -0.42
CA ILE A 28 -5.44 7.71 0.99
C ILE A 28 -4.43 8.76 1.50
N GLY A 29 -3.39 9.06 0.73
CA GLY A 29 -2.41 10.09 1.07
C GLY A 29 -2.99 11.51 1.17
N LYS A 30 -4.09 11.79 0.45
CA LYS A 30 -4.86 13.05 0.56
C LYS A 30 -5.82 13.08 1.75
N GLY A 31 -5.90 12.02 2.55
CA GLY A 31 -6.75 11.92 3.73
C GLY A 31 -8.14 11.33 3.48
N TYR A 32 -8.41 10.76 2.31
CA TYR A 32 -9.66 10.03 2.08
C TYR A 32 -9.68 8.76 2.92
N THR A 33 -10.85 8.43 3.48
CA THR A 33 -11.06 7.11 4.07
C THR A 33 -11.05 6.04 2.99
N VAL A 34 -10.66 4.81 3.34
CA VAL A 34 -10.72 3.65 2.44
C VAL A 34 -12.09 3.51 1.80
N LYS A 35 -13.15 3.66 2.59
CA LYS A 35 -14.54 3.58 2.11
C LYS A 35 -14.85 4.65 1.05
N SER A 36 -14.48 5.91 1.32
CA SER A 36 -14.70 6.99 0.35
C SER A 36 -13.87 6.82 -0.91
N ALA A 37 -12.62 6.36 -0.80
CA ALA A 37 -11.76 6.12 -1.96
C ALA A 37 -12.30 4.98 -2.85
N MET A 38 -12.77 3.89 -2.25
CA MET A 38 -13.40 2.78 -2.99
C MET A 38 -14.69 3.20 -3.69
N MET A 39 -15.49 4.05 -3.05
CA MET A 39 -16.74 4.56 -3.64
C MET A 39 -16.47 5.45 -4.85
N GLU A 40 -15.49 6.35 -4.75
CA GLU A 40 -15.12 7.26 -5.84
C GLU A 40 -14.55 6.51 -7.05
N MET A 41 -13.64 5.57 -6.82
CA MET A 41 -12.93 4.89 -7.92
C MET A 41 -13.82 3.98 -8.75
N SER A 42 -14.99 3.56 -8.23
CA SER A 42 -15.89 2.56 -8.86
C SER A 42 -15.19 1.26 -9.27
N MET A 43 -13.98 1.03 -8.78
CA MET A 43 -13.07 -0.05 -9.15
C MET A 43 -12.26 -0.45 -7.93
N VAL A 44 -11.94 -1.75 -7.85
CA VAL A 44 -11.17 -2.31 -6.75
C VAL A 44 -9.67 -2.19 -7.02
N ALA A 45 -8.91 -1.64 -6.07
CA ALA A 45 -7.46 -1.74 -6.03
C ALA A 45 -7.05 -3.09 -5.42
N GLU A 46 -6.41 -3.96 -6.19
CA GLU A 46 -5.96 -5.28 -5.74
C GLU A 46 -4.96 -5.18 -4.57
N GLY A 47 -4.16 -4.11 -4.54
CA GLY A 47 -3.18 -3.81 -3.51
C GLY A 47 -3.81 -3.70 -2.12
N TYR A 48 -5.08 -3.29 -2.02
CA TYR A 48 -5.81 -3.31 -0.76
C TYR A 48 -5.86 -4.73 -0.19
N TYR A 49 -6.45 -5.68 -0.92
CA TYR A 49 -6.58 -7.06 -0.47
C TYR A 49 -5.23 -7.77 -0.35
N ALA A 50 -4.30 -7.50 -1.28
CA ALA A 50 -2.96 -8.04 -1.24
C ALA A 50 -2.21 -7.63 0.03
N THR A 51 -2.36 -6.38 0.49
CA THR A 51 -1.79 -5.92 1.76
C THR A 51 -2.28 -6.75 2.94
N LYS A 52 -3.58 -7.02 3.03
CA LYS A 52 -4.14 -7.85 4.12
C LYS A 52 -3.55 -9.25 4.12
N SER A 53 -3.47 -9.88 2.95
CA SER A 53 -2.92 -11.22 2.81
C SER A 53 -1.43 -11.25 3.13
N ALA A 54 -0.66 -10.29 2.61
CA ALA A 54 0.77 -10.18 2.84
C ALA A 54 1.10 -9.95 4.33
N TYR A 55 0.37 -9.07 5.01
CA TYR A 55 0.52 -8.85 6.45
C TYR A 55 0.25 -10.14 7.24
N LYS A 56 -0.84 -10.86 6.93
CA LYS A 56 -1.16 -12.13 7.59
C LYS A 56 -0.08 -13.20 7.38
N ILE A 57 0.44 -13.34 6.15
CA ILE A 57 1.55 -14.26 5.87
C ILE A 57 2.77 -13.86 6.70
N ASN A 58 3.05 -12.56 6.84
CA ASN A 58 4.17 -12.10 7.64
C ASN A 58 4.05 -12.46 9.12
N GLN A 59 2.83 -12.48 9.68
CA GLN A 59 2.61 -12.92 11.07
C GLN A 59 3.02 -14.38 11.31
N GLU A 60 3.06 -15.22 10.27
CA GLU A 60 3.51 -16.61 10.36
C GLU A 60 5.00 -16.77 10.06
N LYS A 61 5.57 -15.85 9.27
CA LYS A 61 6.94 -15.92 8.77
C LYS A 61 7.93 -15.09 9.57
N GLU A 62 7.43 -14.19 10.43
CA GLU A 62 8.21 -13.29 11.28
C GLU A 62 9.27 -12.50 10.50
N ALA A 63 8.99 -12.18 9.22
CA ALA A 63 9.92 -11.41 8.41
C ALA A 63 9.82 -9.91 8.70
N ASN A 64 10.92 -9.19 8.49
CA ASN A 64 10.94 -7.74 8.66
C ASN A 64 10.32 -7.05 7.43
N THR A 65 9.04 -6.71 7.52
CA THR A 65 8.27 -6.08 6.42
C THR A 65 7.69 -4.72 6.80
N PRO A 66 8.53 -3.71 7.09
CA PRO A 66 8.07 -2.43 7.65
C PRO A 66 7.08 -1.73 6.72
N ILE A 67 7.31 -1.77 5.41
CA ILE A 67 6.40 -1.17 4.41
C ILE A 67 5.02 -1.85 4.43
N ILE A 68 4.96 -3.19 4.48
CA ILE A 68 3.68 -3.93 4.52
C ILE A 68 2.93 -3.60 5.81
N ASN A 69 3.64 -3.54 6.93
CA ASN A 69 3.08 -3.23 8.25
C ASN A 69 2.47 -1.82 8.26
N THR A 70 3.21 -0.82 7.75
CA THR A 70 2.72 0.56 7.63
C THR A 70 1.49 0.65 6.74
N VAL A 71 1.52 0.02 5.55
CA VAL A 71 0.36 0.06 4.63
C VAL A 71 -0.84 -0.66 5.25
N TYR A 72 -0.64 -1.77 5.97
CA TYR A 72 -1.71 -2.46 6.69
C TYR A 72 -2.34 -1.56 7.76
N ALA A 73 -1.52 -0.91 8.59
CA ALA A 73 -2.00 -0.03 9.65
C ALA A 73 -2.85 1.12 9.10
N ILE A 74 -2.45 1.71 7.97
CA ILE A 74 -3.22 2.76 7.30
C ILE A 74 -4.55 2.22 6.76
N LEU A 75 -4.51 1.11 6.02
CA LEU A 75 -5.67 0.62 5.27
C LEU A 75 -6.69 -0.15 6.13
N TYR A 76 -6.25 -0.81 7.21
CA TYR A 76 -7.09 -1.72 8.00
C TYR A 76 -7.26 -1.30 9.45
N GLU A 77 -6.31 -0.54 10.01
CA GLU A 77 -6.38 -0.05 11.40
C GLU A 77 -6.75 1.43 11.49
N ASN A 78 -7.05 2.07 10.35
CA ASN A 78 -7.43 3.48 10.25
C ASN A 78 -6.38 4.44 10.84
N LYS A 79 -5.10 4.09 10.76
CA LYS A 79 -4.02 4.99 11.16
C LYS A 79 -3.85 6.11 10.12
N GLU A 80 -3.45 7.29 10.59
CA GLU A 80 -3.23 8.43 9.71
C GLU A 80 -1.97 8.22 8.86
N ALA A 81 -2.13 8.26 7.53
CA ALA A 81 -1.06 7.98 6.58
C ALA A 81 0.18 8.85 6.83
N LYS A 82 0.00 10.16 7.06
CA LYS A 82 1.11 11.09 7.29
C LYS A 82 1.97 10.67 8.48
N ILE A 83 1.34 10.27 9.59
CA ILE A 83 2.03 9.86 10.82
C ILE A 83 2.76 8.53 10.59
N GLU A 84 2.10 7.56 9.98
CA GLU A 84 2.70 6.23 9.79
C GLU A 84 3.84 6.24 8.77
N PHE A 85 3.77 7.07 7.73
CA PHE A 85 4.89 7.25 6.79
C PHE A 85 6.09 7.97 7.44
N GLN A 86 5.87 8.91 8.35
CA GLN A 86 6.97 9.53 9.11
C GLN A 86 7.71 8.47 9.94
N LYS A 87 6.96 7.64 10.68
CA LYS A 87 7.55 6.52 11.45
C LYS A 87 8.29 5.53 10.55
N LEU A 88 7.75 5.27 9.36
CA LEU A 88 8.38 4.36 8.39
C LEU A 88 9.73 4.90 7.92
N THR A 89 9.83 6.21 7.64
CA THR A 89 11.10 6.85 7.27
C THR A 89 12.14 6.65 8.37
N ASP A 90 11.78 6.89 9.63
CA ASP A 90 12.70 6.72 10.77
C ASP A 90 13.19 5.25 10.94
N ILE A 91 12.47 4.26 10.38
CA ILE A 91 12.86 2.84 10.41
C ILE A 91 13.76 2.45 9.22
N LEU A 92 13.60 3.13 8.09
CA LEU A 92 14.30 2.81 6.84
C LEU A 92 15.61 3.57 6.66
N ASP A 93 15.75 4.72 7.34
CA ASP A 93 16.98 5.50 7.44
C ASP A 93 18.00 4.84 8.40
#